data_AF-A0A6P6BYQ0-F1
#
_entry.id   AF-A0A6P6BYQ0-F1
#
_cell.length_a   1.000
_cell.length_b   1.000
_cell.length_c   1.000
_cell.angle_alpha   90.00
_cell.angle_beta   90.00
_cell.angle_gamma   90.00
#
_symmetry.space_group_name_H-M   'P 1'
#
loop_
_entity.id
_entity.type
_entity.pdbx_description
1 polymer ?
#
loop_
_entity_poly.entity_id
_entity_poly.type
_entity_poly.pdbx_seq_one_letter_code
_entity_poly.pdbx_strand_id
1 'polypeptide(L)'
;MAGRPAAPSSPSADRDGTAPNMVARISQWADDHLRLVRSVSTVMAIAGIMLLLRSVRLQTSKFTSSSDIPVEFIRKNVKLRGRLRRITENGLEIEHVPITLPIISSWRKEPYGFLLVKLAGVELTETGKVWLQKELKPSQILWFQLLGKENSALFCYLLVNKGKYFSVNLNEEILRRGLGKTVHVPGLNYDSKIYWKIHRNLLKAELIALKKREGIWKEESKKESYLEKLKDSWREIWKKVSY
;
A
#
# COMPACT_ATOMS: atom_id res chain seq x y z
N MET A 1 -30.41 -87.98 -51.93
CA MET A 1 -31.31 -86.81 -51.87
C MET A 1 -30.85 -85.90 -50.75
N ALA A 2 -30.93 -84.59 -51.02
CA ALA A 2 -30.98 -83.48 -50.05
C ALA A 2 -29.75 -83.26 -49.16
N GLY A 3 -29.11 -82.11 -49.41
CA GLY A 3 -27.90 -81.68 -48.73
C GLY A 3 -28.13 -81.04 -47.36
N ARG A 4 -27.01 -80.72 -46.72
CA ARG A 4 -26.81 -79.44 -46.03
C ARG A 4 -25.32 -79.23 -45.75
N PRO A 5 -24.77 -78.06 -46.08
CA PRO A 5 -23.38 -77.71 -45.86
C PRO A 5 -23.19 -76.86 -44.58
N ALA A 6 -21.92 -76.51 -44.37
CA ALA A 6 -21.36 -75.45 -43.54
C ALA A 6 -20.93 -75.83 -42.11
N ALA A 7 -19.62 -76.00 -41.98
CA ALA A 7 -18.87 -75.98 -40.74
C ALA A 7 -19.06 -74.65 -40.00
N PRO A 8 -19.07 -74.64 -38.66
CA PRO A 8 -19.07 -73.40 -37.91
C PRO A 8 -17.69 -72.73 -38.00
N SER A 9 -17.69 -71.51 -38.53
CA SER A 9 -16.60 -70.56 -38.48
C SER A 9 -16.34 -70.11 -37.04
N SER A 10 -15.10 -70.24 -36.60
CA SER A 10 -14.60 -69.63 -35.37
C SER A 10 -13.77 -68.38 -35.68
N PRO A 11 -14.31 -67.18 -35.45
CA PRO A 11 -13.54 -65.99 -35.07
C PRO A 11 -13.70 -65.78 -33.55
N SER A 12 -12.82 -65.19 -32.77
CA SER A 12 -11.48 -64.64 -32.93
C SER A 12 -11.06 -64.37 -31.48
N ALA A 13 -9.82 -64.64 -31.14
CA ALA A 13 -9.27 -64.27 -29.84
C ALA A 13 -9.24 -62.73 -29.72
N ASP A 14 -10.13 -62.14 -28.92
CA ASP A 14 -9.92 -60.79 -28.39
C ASP A 14 -9.24 -60.90 -27.03
N ARG A 15 -7.92 -60.75 -27.08
CA ARG A 15 -7.12 -60.25 -25.98
C ARG A 15 -7.40 -58.76 -25.86
N ASP A 16 -7.87 -58.33 -24.70
CA ASP A 16 -7.42 -57.11 -24.01
C ASP A 16 -8.01 -57.19 -22.59
N GLY A 17 -7.23 -57.26 -21.53
CA GLY A 17 -6.20 -56.29 -21.21
C GLY A 17 -6.63 -55.58 -19.93
N THR A 18 -6.48 -56.30 -18.82
CA THR A 18 -6.60 -55.89 -17.41
C THR A 18 -6.50 -54.38 -17.13
N ALA A 19 -7.64 -53.69 -17.07
CA ALA A 19 -7.78 -52.41 -16.37
C ALA A 19 -9.17 -52.09 -15.74
N PRO A 20 -10.11 -53.03 -15.44
CA PRO A 20 -11.40 -52.61 -14.88
C PRO A 20 -11.42 -52.44 -13.35
N ASN A 21 -10.41 -52.92 -12.61
CA ASN A 21 -10.56 -53.07 -11.16
C ASN A 21 -10.24 -51.84 -10.31
N MET A 22 -9.46 -50.87 -10.80
CA MET A 22 -9.07 -49.72 -9.97
C MET A 22 -10.12 -48.62 -10.01
N VAL A 23 -10.63 -48.29 -11.21
CA VAL A 23 -11.69 -47.30 -11.39
C VAL A 23 -13.00 -47.79 -10.77
N ALA A 24 -13.33 -49.08 -10.93
CA ALA A 24 -14.52 -49.66 -10.31
C ALA A 24 -14.43 -49.70 -8.78
N ARG A 25 -13.25 -49.97 -8.20
CA ARG A 25 -13.06 -49.91 -6.74
C ARG A 25 -13.13 -48.48 -6.21
N ILE A 26 -12.61 -47.51 -6.96
CA ILE A 26 -12.72 -46.09 -6.60
C ILE A 26 -14.17 -45.61 -6.74
N SER A 27 -14.91 -46.03 -7.77
CA SER A 27 -16.32 -45.67 -7.92
C SER A 27 -17.17 -46.31 -6.82
N GLN A 28 -16.93 -47.58 -6.49
CA GLN A 28 -17.67 -48.31 -5.47
C GLN A 28 -17.34 -47.79 -4.06
N TRP A 29 -16.07 -47.46 -3.79
CA TRP A 29 -15.67 -46.79 -2.55
C TRP A 29 -16.24 -45.38 -2.44
N ALA A 30 -16.24 -44.62 -3.54
CA ALA A 30 -16.84 -43.30 -3.59
C ALA A 30 -18.35 -43.38 -3.32
N ASP A 31 -19.06 -44.32 -3.95
CA ASP A 31 -20.50 -44.55 -3.77
C ASP A 31 -20.84 -44.97 -2.33
N ASP A 32 -20.08 -45.89 -1.73
CA ASP A 32 -20.24 -46.30 -0.31
C ASP A 32 -19.92 -45.18 0.69
N HIS A 33 -18.99 -44.28 0.33
CA HIS A 33 -18.55 -43.17 1.18
C HIS A 33 -19.10 -41.81 0.75
N LEU A 34 -20.10 -41.74 -0.14
CA LEU A 34 -20.67 -40.48 -0.63
C LEU A 34 -21.10 -39.55 0.52
N ARG A 35 -21.61 -40.10 1.62
CA ARG A 35 -21.97 -39.34 2.83
C ARG A 35 -20.74 -38.77 3.55
N LEU A 36 -19.67 -39.57 3.65
CA LEU A 36 -18.40 -39.16 4.24
C LEU A 36 -17.69 -38.12 3.38
N VAL A 37 -17.56 -38.34 2.07
CA VAL A 37 -16.97 -37.39 1.11
C VAL A 37 -17.75 -36.07 1.09
N ARG A 38 -19.09 -36.14 1.09
CA ARG A 38 -19.94 -34.94 1.17
C ARG A 38 -19.76 -34.20 2.50
N SER A 39 -19.62 -34.91 3.62
CA SER A 39 -19.36 -34.28 4.93
C SER A 39 -17.97 -33.63 5.03
N VAL A 40 -16.93 -34.30 4.56
CA VAL A 40 -15.55 -33.77 4.54
C VAL A 40 -15.44 -32.57 3.60
N SER A 41 -16.02 -32.67 2.41
CA SER A 41 -16.10 -31.55 1.46
C SER A 41 -16.85 -30.36 2.07
N THR A 42 -17.94 -30.61 2.79
CA THR A 42 -18.71 -29.55 3.48
C THR A 42 -17.91 -28.89 4.59
N VAL A 43 -17.21 -29.66 5.43
CA VAL A 43 -16.34 -29.13 6.50
C VAL A 43 -15.20 -28.31 5.90
N MET A 44 -14.58 -28.78 4.82
CA MET A 44 -13.53 -28.04 4.11
C MET A 44 -14.06 -26.76 3.47
N ALA A 45 -15.26 -26.78 2.89
CA ALA A 45 -15.91 -25.60 2.34
C ALA A 45 -16.23 -24.57 3.44
N ILE A 46 -16.76 -24.99 4.58
CA ILE A 46 -17.03 -24.13 5.74
C ILE A 46 -15.72 -23.54 6.29
N ALA A 47 -14.67 -24.37 6.43
CA ALA A 47 -13.37 -23.91 6.87
C ALA A 47 -12.76 -22.89 5.89
N GLY A 48 -12.87 -23.14 4.58
CA GLY A 48 -12.46 -22.19 3.54
C GLY A 48 -13.21 -20.86 3.62
N ILE A 49 -14.54 -20.90 3.75
CA ILE A 49 -15.37 -19.70 3.93
C ILE A 49 -14.98 -18.96 5.22
N MET A 50 -14.74 -19.67 6.31
CA MET A 50 -14.34 -19.07 7.59
C MET A 50 -12.97 -18.38 7.50
N LEU A 51 -12.00 -18.97 6.79
CA LEU A 51 -10.70 -18.36 6.53
C LEU A 51 -10.83 -17.10 5.67
N LEU A 52 -11.67 -17.14 4.62
CA LEU A 52 -11.95 -15.97 3.79
C LEU A 52 -12.64 -14.86 4.61
N LEU A 53 -13.65 -15.19 5.41
CA LEU A 53 -14.32 -14.24 6.29
C LEU A 53 -13.35 -13.62 7.30
N ARG A 54 -12.43 -14.40 7.89
CA ARG A 54 -11.41 -13.89 8.82
C ARG A 54 -10.43 -12.95 8.13
N SER A 55 -9.99 -13.28 6.91
CA SER A 55 -9.11 -12.41 6.11
C SER A 55 -9.79 -11.11 5.73
N VAL A 56 -11.06 -11.17 5.31
CA VAL A 56 -11.85 -9.98 4.93
C VAL A 56 -12.14 -9.12 6.16
N ARG A 57 -12.43 -9.69 7.34
CA ARG A 57 -12.63 -8.91 8.58
C ARG A 57 -11.41 -8.05 8.94
N LEU A 58 -10.20 -8.54 8.73
CA LEU A 58 -8.97 -7.76 8.97
C LEU A 58 -8.77 -6.61 7.98
N GLN A 59 -9.31 -6.73 6.76
CA GLN A 59 -9.25 -5.70 5.73
C GLN A 59 -10.43 -4.71 5.77
N THR A 60 -11.55 -5.13 6.36
CA THR A 60 -12.82 -4.37 6.40
C THR A 60 -13.08 -3.70 7.74
N SER A 61 -12.25 -3.96 8.76
CA SER A 61 -12.36 -3.24 10.02
C SER A 61 -11.93 -1.78 9.85
N LYS A 62 -12.72 -0.86 10.39
CA LYS A 62 -12.38 0.55 10.45
C LYS A 62 -11.34 0.75 11.55
N PHE A 63 -10.14 1.19 11.20
CA PHE A 63 -9.13 1.56 12.18
C PHE A 63 -9.48 2.93 12.75
N THR A 64 -9.77 2.97 14.05
CA THR A 64 -10.15 4.19 14.77
C THR A 64 -8.98 4.84 15.48
N SER A 65 -7.99 4.05 15.87
CA SER A 65 -6.75 4.46 16.50
C SER A 65 -5.55 3.81 15.80
N SER A 66 -4.38 4.43 15.91
CA SER A 66 -3.14 3.85 15.39
C SER A 66 -2.74 2.56 16.11
N SER A 67 -3.27 2.29 17.31
CA SER A 67 -3.09 1.02 18.03
C SER A 67 -3.92 -0.13 17.50
N ASP A 68 -4.99 0.17 16.76
CA ASP A 68 -5.83 -0.85 16.13
C ASP A 68 -5.16 -1.46 14.89
N ILE A 69 -4.09 -0.81 14.38
CA ILE A 69 -3.39 -1.21 13.17
C ILE A 69 -2.39 -2.32 13.51
N PRO A 70 -2.52 -3.52 12.91
CA PRO A 70 -1.58 -4.61 13.12
C PRO A 70 -0.17 -4.24 12.63
N VAL A 71 0.85 -4.69 13.36
CA VAL A 71 2.26 -4.42 13.01
C VAL A 71 2.62 -5.01 11.64
N GLU A 72 1.96 -6.10 11.24
CA GLU A 72 2.14 -6.73 9.93
C GLU A 72 1.77 -5.80 8.78
N PHE A 73 0.79 -4.91 8.98
CA PHE A 73 0.37 -3.95 7.96
C PHE A 73 1.46 -2.91 7.70
N ILE A 74 2.15 -2.49 8.76
CA ILE A 74 3.30 -1.59 8.68
C ILE A 74 4.47 -2.34 8.02
N ARG A 75 4.79 -3.55 8.48
CA ARG A 75 5.87 -4.38 7.89
C ARG A 75 5.68 -4.65 6.39
N LYS A 76 4.44 -4.87 5.95
CA LYS A 76 4.10 -5.13 4.54
C LYS A 76 3.88 -3.87 3.72
N ASN A 77 3.98 -2.68 4.32
CA ASN A 77 3.72 -1.39 3.69
C ASN A 77 2.35 -1.31 2.99
N VAL A 78 1.30 -1.76 3.69
CA VAL A 78 -0.05 -1.81 3.14
C VAL A 78 -0.58 -0.40 2.84
N LYS A 79 -1.26 -0.26 1.69
CA LYS A 79 -1.99 0.95 1.33
C LYS A 79 -3.39 0.89 1.90
N LEU A 80 -3.72 1.86 2.73
CA LEU A 80 -5.06 2.05 3.28
C LEU A 80 -5.74 3.23 2.60
N ARG A 81 -7.07 3.19 2.54
CA ARG A 81 -7.89 4.27 2.01
C ARG A 81 -8.42 5.09 3.18
N GLY A 82 -8.42 6.40 3.05
CA GLY A 82 -8.94 7.27 4.09
C GLY A 82 -9.53 8.56 3.55
N ARG A 83 -10.37 9.17 4.38
CA ARG A 83 -10.99 10.47 4.16
C ARG A 83 -10.27 11.50 5.00
N LEU A 84 -9.75 12.54 4.36
CA LEU A 84 -9.13 13.66 5.07
C LEU A 84 -10.19 14.42 5.87
N ARG A 85 -9.97 14.56 7.18
CA ARG A 85 -10.83 15.36 8.06
C ARG A 85 -10.26 16.76 8.27
N ARG A 86 -9.06 16.85 8.84
CA ARG A 86 -8.38 18.11 9.10
C ARG A 86 -6.88 18.00 8.89
N ILE A 87 -6.25 19.14 8.61
CA ILE A 87 -4.79 19.28 8.58
C ILE A 87 -4.44 20.06 9.85
N THR A 88 -3.71 19.43 10.76
CA THR A 88 -3.23 20.01 12.02
C THR A 88 -1.74 20.35 11.93
N GLU A 89 -1.22 21.09 12.89
CA GLU A 89 0.23 21.35 12.99
C GLU A 89 1.04 20.07 13.14
N ASN A 90 0.47 19.08 13.84
CA ASN A 90 1.10 17.80 14.11
C ASN A 90 1.02 16.82 12.93
N GLY A 91 0.22 17.11 11.89
CA GLY A 91 0.02 16.23 10.74
C GLY A 91 -1.42 16.21 10.22
N LEU A 92 -1.74 15.21 9.40
CA LEU A 92 -3.05 15.05 8.78
C LEU A 92 -3.90 14.09 9.59
N GLU A 93 -5.14 14.48 9.86
CA GLU A 93 -6.12 13.59 10.45
C GLU A 93 -6.97 12.94 9.39
N ILE A 94 -6.85 11.63 9.30
CA ILE A 94 -7.49 10.83 8.28
C ILE A 94 -8.38 9.80 8.95
N GLU A 95 -9.65 9.83 8.59
CA GLU A 95 -10.58 8.77 8.93
C GLU A 95 -10.36 7.58 8.00
N HIS A 96 -10.10 6.40 8.54
CA HIS A 96 -9.97 5.20 7.72
C HIS A 96 -11.31 4.85 7.06
N VAL A 97 -11.30 4.66 5.75
CA VAL A 97 -12.46 4.20 4.98
C VAL A 97 -12.15 2.77 4.52
N PRO A 98 -12.68 1.74 5.19
CA PRO A 98 -12.41 0.36 4.81
C PRO A 98 -12.91 0.11 3.38
N ILE A 99 -12.20 -0.74 2.65
CA ILE A 99 -12.62 -1.19 1.33
C ILE A 99 -13.68 -2.28 1.55
N THR A 100 -14.89 -1.88 1.94
CA THR A 100 -15.99 -2.81 2.20
C THR A 100 -16.68 -3.25 0.92
N LEU A 101 -17.14 -4.50 0.90
CA LEU A 101 -18.14 -4.95 -0.05
C LEU A 101 -19.48 -4.22 0.24
N PRO A 102 -20.23 -3.79 -0.79
CA PRO A 102 -21.37 -2.88 -0.66
C PRO A 102 -22.56 -3.43 0.13
N ILE A 103 -22.58 -4.71 0.48
CA ILE A 103 -23.74 -5.42 1.02
C ILE A 103 -23.80 -5.39 2.56
N ILE A 104 -22.67 -5.14 3.26
CA ILE A 104 -22.56 -5.31 4.72
C ILE A 104 -22.41 -3.96 5.47
N SER A 105 -22.27 -2.84 4.76
CA SER A 105 -21.91 -1.54 5.35
C SER A 105 -23.07 -0.83 6.08
N SER A 106 -24.33 -1.11 5.74
CA SER A 106 -25.48 -0.34 6.25
C SER A 106 -25.90 -0.67 7.69
N TRP A 107 -25.36 -1.74 8.30
CA TRP A 107 -25.84 -2.26 9.59
C TRP A 107 -24.95 -1.93 10.80
N ARG A 108 -23.83 -1.21 10.62
CA ARG A 108 -22.93 -0.88 11.74
C ARG A 108 -22.93 0.63 11.98
N LYS A 109 -23.20 1.04 13.21
CA LYS A 109 -22.83 2.39 13.69
C LYS A 109 -21.31 2.47 13.58
N GLU A 110 -20.82 3.28 12.64
CA GLU A 110 -19.38 3.43 12.47
C GLU A 110 -18.80 4.14 13.69
N PRO A 111 -17.79 3.54 14.35
CA PRO A 111 -17.12 4.22 15.45
C PRO A 111 -16.41 5.47 14.91
N TYR A 112 -16.54 6.56 15.66
CA TYR A 112 -15.92 7.84 15.34
C TYR A 112 -14.46 7.80 15.81
N GLY A 113 -13.52 7.90 14.87
CA GLY A 113 -12.10 7.90 15.14
C GLY A 113 -11.31 8.42 13.95
N PHE A 114 -10.14 8.98 14.22
CA PHE A 114 -9.22 9.50 13.21
C PHE A 114 -7.81 9.00 13.49
N LEU A 115 -7.07 8.78 12.40
CA LEU A 115 -5.66 8.42 12.44
C LEU A 115 -4.83 9.68 12.22
N LEU A 116 -3.92 9.95 13.14
CA LEU A 116 -2.91 10.99 12.95
C LEU A 116 -1.82 10.46 12.02
N VAL A 117 -1.73 11.05 10.83
CA VAL A 117 -0.80 10.65 9.79
C VAL A 117 0.19 11.78 9.53
N LYS A 118 1.48 11.47 9.65
CA LYS A 118 2.60 12.32 9.29
C LYS A 118 3.19 11.88 7.96
N LEU A 119 3.67 12.85 7.18
CA LEU A 119 4.41 12.56 5.96
C LEU A 119 5.73 11.89 6.32
N ALA A 120 5.94 10.67 5.86
CA ALA A 120 7.20 9.98 6.07
C ALA A 120 8.33 10.70 5.33
N GLY A 121 9.37 11.07 6.08
CA GLY A 121 10.65 11.55 5.56
C GLY A 121 10.62 12.96 4.99
N VAL A 122 9.57 13.72 5.31
CA VAL A 122 9.39 15.09 4.85
C VAL A 122 9.04 15.96 6.04
N GLU A 123 9.86 16.96 6.29
CA GLU A 123 9.52 18.07 7.17
C GLU A 123 8.95 19.21 6.35
N LEU A 124 7.72 19.61 6.66
CA LEU A 124 7.02 20.67 5.94
C LEU A 124 7.47 22.04 6.42
N THR A 125 7.74 22.93 5.47
CA THR A 125 7.84 24.36 5.77
C THR A 125 6.46 24.97 5.94
N GLU A 126 6.39 26.18 6.50
CA GLU A 126 5.13 26.90 6.66
C GLU A 126 4.44 27.14 5.30
N THR A 127 5.23 27.48 4.27
CA THR A 127 4.74 27.59 2.89
C THR A 127 4.23 26.25 2.35
N GLY A 128 4.85 25.14 2.72
CA GLY A 128 4.39 23.79 2.39
C GLY A 128 3.07 23.42 3.04
N LYS A 129 2.80 23.86 4.27
CA LYS A 129 1.52 23.65 4.95
C LYS A 129 0.37 24.34 4.23
N VAL A 130 0.56 25.61 3.86
CA VAL A 130 -0.44 26.39 3.10
C VAL A 130 -0.70 25.74 1.73
N TRP A 131 0.36 25.30 1.05
CA TRP A 131 0.21 24.58 -0.22
C TRP A 131 -0.56 23.27 -0.04
N LEU A 132 -0.28 22.49 1.01
CA LEU A 132 -0.95 21.23 1.30
C LEU A 132 -2.44 21.43 1.56
N GLN A 133 -2.81 22.48 2.29
CA GLN A 133 -4.21 22.86 2.52
C GLN A 133 -4.94 23.27 1.24
N LYS A 134 -4.24 23.90 0.29
CA LYS A 134 -4.80 24.26 -1.02
C LYS A 134 -4.97 23.05 -1.94
N GLU A 135 -4.03 22.11 -1.89
CA GLU A 135 -4.02 20.93 -2.76
C GLU A 135 -5.03 19.87 -2.29
N LEU A 136 -5.18 19.70 -0.98
CA LEU A 136 -6.09 18.72 -0.40
C LEU A 136 -7.46 19.32 -0.10
N LYS A 137 -8.50 18.83 -0.78
CA LYS A 137 -9.87 19.23 -0.49
C LYS A 137 -10.33 18.65 0.85
N PRO A 138 -11.16 19.37 1.63
CA PRO A 138 -11.78 18.80 2.81
C PRO A 138 -12.60 17.57 2.41
N SER A 139 -12.56 16.51 3.22
CA SER A 139 -13.25 15.25 2.91
C SER A 139 -12.77 14.52 1.66
N GLN A 140 -11.61 14.87 1.10
CA GLN A 140 -11.05 14.15 -0.03
C GLN A 140 -10.63 12.74 0.38
N ILE A 141 -10.95 11.79 -0.48
CA ILE A 141 -10.48 10.42 -0.37
C ILE A 141 -9.05 10.34 -0.91
N LEU A 142 -8.17 9.79 -0.10
CA LEU A 142 -6.77 9.57 -0.45
C LEU A 142 -6.33 8.17 -0.03
N TRP A 143 -5.22 7.73 -0.61
CA TRP A 143 -4.55 6.51 -0.20
C TRP A 143 -3.35 6.87 0.65
N PHE A 144 -3.15 6.18 1.76
CA PHE A 144 -1.98 6.35 2.59
C PHE A 144 -1.29 5.00 2.78
N GLN A 145 -0.02 4.93 2.42
CA GLN A 145 0.80 3.74 2.57
C GLN A 145 1.50 3.80 3.93
N LEU A 146 1.25 2.80 4.77
CA LEU A 146 1.85 2.69 6.10
C LEU A 146 3.34 2.38 5.98
N LEU A 147 4.20 3.14 6.66
CA LEU A 147 5.66 2.94 6.65
C LEU A 147 6.22 2.75 8.06
N GLY A 148 5.72 3.52 9.04
CA GLY A 148 6.15 3.42 10.43
C GLY A 148 5.08 3.92 11.39
N LYS A 149 5.30 3.69 12.68
CA LYS A 149 4.45 4.20 13.76
C LYS A 149 5.32 4.62 14.94
N GLU A 150 5.02 5.78 15.52
CA GLU A 150 5.67 6.29 16.73
C GLU A 150 4.69 7.17 17.51
N ASN A 151 4.65 7.05 18.85
CA ASN A 151 3.86 7.93 19.73
C ASN A 151 2.43 8.19 19.23
N SER A 152 1.76 7.13 18.76
CA SER A 152 0.41 7.17 18.18
C SER A 152 0.25 7.88 16.84
N ALA A 153 1.31 8.46 16.27
CA ALA A 153 1.36 8.97 14.90
C ALA A 153 1.83 7.89 13.91
N LEU A 154 1.22 7.88 12.72
CA LEU A 154 1.60 6.99 11.63
C LEU A 154 2.45 7.75 10.61
N PHE A 155 3.60 7.22 10.25
CA PHE A 155 4.40 7.75 9.16
C PHE A 155 3.97 7.06 7.87
N CYS A 156 3.50 7.86 6.91
CA CYS A 156 2.93 7.34 5.68
C CYS A 156 3.40 8.10 4.44
N TYR A 157 3.31 7.43 3.29
CA TYR A 157 3.23 8.09 1.99
C TYR A 157 1.78 8.40 1.67
N LEU A 158 1.50 9.64 1.29
CA LEU A 158 0.18 10.03 0.82
C LEU A 158 0.14 9.99 -0.70
N LEU A 159 -0.78 9.20 -1.24
CA LEU A 159 -1.07 9.13 -2.65
C LEU A 159 -2.42 9.79 -2.92
N VAL A 160 -2.38 10.84 -3.73
CA VAL A 160 -3.56 11.60 -4.14
C VAL A 160 -3.81 11.40 -5.61
N ASN A 161 -5.06 11.14 -5.97
CA ASN A 161 -5.46 11.02 -7.37
C ASN A 161 -5.52 12.41 -8.01
N LYS A 162 -4.66 12.64 -9.00
CA LYS A 162 -4.70 13.80 -9.89
C LYS A 162 -5.34 13.36 -11.21
N GLY A 163 -6.66 13.55 -11.32
CA GLY A 163 -7.44 13.13 -12.48
C GLY A 163 -7.98 11.70 -12.37
N LYS A 164 -8.42 11.13 -13.50
CA LYS A 164 -9.11 9.83 -13.54
C LYS A 164 -8.18 8.62 -13.38
N TYR A 165 -6.92 8.71 -13.82
CA TYR A 165 -6.02 7.56 -13.93
C TYR A 165 -4.63 7.74 -13.29
N PHE A 166 -4.29 8.94 -12.81
CA PHE A 166 -2.97 9.21 -12.25
C PHE A 166 -3.06 9.46 -10.75
N SER A 167 -2.22 8.73 -10.00
CA SER A 167 -1.98 9.00 -8.58
C SER A 167 -0.58 9.59 -8.43
N VAL A 168 -0.47 10.62 -7.58
CA VAL A 168 0.78 11.31 -7.30
C VAL A 168 1.13 11.11 -5.84
N ASN A 169 2.39 10.80 -5.57
CA ASN A 169 2.95 10.77 -4.23
C ASN A 169 3.15 12.22 -3.75
N LEU A 170 2.37 12.65 -2.76
CA LEU A 170 2.48 14.00 -2.21
C LEU A 170 3.84 14.24 -1.56
N ASN A 171 4.44 13.24 -0.90
CA ASN A 171 5.72 13.40 -0.23
C ASN A 171 6.81 13.83 -1.23
N GLU A 172 6.87 13.16 -2.39
CA GLU A 172 7.82 13.50 -3.45
C GLU A 172 7.50 14.84 -4.12
N GLU A 173 6.22 15.17 -4.30
CA GLU A 173 5.82 16.43 -4.95
C GLU A 173 6.12 17.66 -4.09
N ILE A 174 5.97 17.53 -2.76
CA ILE A 174 6.32 18.57 -1.79
C ILE A 174 7.83 18.85 -1.85
N LEU A 175 8.64 17.80 -1.83
CA LEU A 175 10.10 17.93 -1.94
C LEU A 175 10.52 18.50 -3.29
N ARG A 176 9.91 18.05 -4.40
CA ARG A 176 10.22 18.52 -5.75
C ARG A 176 9.97 20.02 -5.93
N ARG A 177 9.00 20.58 -5.21
CA ARG A 177 8.68 22.02 -5.20
C ARG A 177 9.50 22.82 -4.20
N GLY A 178 10.37 22.17 -3.42
CA GLY A 178 11.12 22.80 -2.35
C GLY A 178 10.23 23.31 -1.20
N LEU A 179 9.11 22.64 -0.95
CA LEU A 179 8.15 22.98 0.12
C LEU A 179 8.40 22.21 1.43
N GLY A 180 9.52 21.51 1.49
CA GLY A 180 9.94 20.74 2.65
C GLY A 180 11.36 20.22 2.48
N LYS A 181 11.93 19.73 3.57
CA LYS A 181 13.26 19.11 3.63
C LYS A 181 13.13 17.62 3.86
N THR A 182 14.08 16.84 3.36
CA THR A 182 14.13 15.42 3.70
C THR A 182 14.57 15.23 5.14
N VAL A 183 13.83 14.42 5.89
CA VAL A 183 14.15 14.07 7.28
C VAL A 183 14.18 12.56 7.42
N HIS A 184 14.87 12.10 8.44
CA HIS A 184 14.85 10.71 8.82
C HIS A 184 13.42 10.25 9.18
N VAL A 185 13.05 9.05 8.77
CA VAL A 185 11.75 8.47 9.16
C VAL A 185 11.95 7.59 10.39
N PRO A 186 11.45 8.00 11.56
CA PRO A 186 11.54 7.14 12.74
C PRO A 186 10.61 5.92 12.59
N GLY A 187 11.08 4.77 13.08
CA GLY A 187 10.31 3.51 13.10
C GLY A 187 10.25 2.75 11.77
N LEU A 188 11.05 3.11 10.76
CA LEU A 188 11.21 2.33 9.53
C LEU A 188 12.23 1.20 9.71
N ASN A 189 11.97 0.04 9.10
CA ASN A 189 12.96 -1.04 9.04
C ASN A 189 13.97 -0.76 7.91
N TYR A 190 15.18 -0.34 8.28
CA TYR A 190 16.27 0.05 7.37
C TYR A 190 16.79 -1.08 6.49
N ASP A 191 16.51 -2.34 6.84
CA ASP A 191 17.04 -3.52 6.13
C ASP A 191 16.21 -3.89 4.89
N SER A 192 15.09 -3.20 4.67
CA SER A 192 14.23 -3.46 3.52
C SER A 192 14.73 -2.76 2.25
N LYS A 193 14.81 -3.49 1.13
CA LYS A 193 15.05 -2.91 -0.21
C LYS A 193 14.04 -1.80 -0.56
N ILE A 194 12.82 -1.89 -0.01
CA ILE A 194 11.75 -0.91 -0.23
C ILE A 194 12.10 0.41 0.47
N TYR A 195 12.67 0.35 1.68
CA TYR A 195 13.12 1.53 2.42
C TYR A 195 14.15 2.33 1.61
N TRP A 196 15.18 1.65 1.08
CA TRP A 196 16.21 2.31 0.27
C TRP A 196 15.66 2.94 -1.01
N LYS A 197 14.70 2.28 -1.67
CA LYS A 197 14.03 2.83 -2.86
C LYS A 197 13.25 4.10 -2.52
N ILE A 198 12.50 4.08 -1.42
CA ILE A 198 11.72 5.20 -0.89
C ILE A 198 12.67 6.37 -0.59
N HIS A 199 13.70 6.13 0.21
CA HIS A 199 14.66 7.15 0.61
C HIS A 199 15.38 7.77 -0.58
N ARG A 200 15.83 6.94 -1.54
CA ARG A 200 16.45 7.40 -2.79
C ARG A 200 15.53 8.30 -3.61
N ASN A 201 14.24 7.99 -3.67
CA ASN A 201 13.27 8.80 -4.41
C ASN A 201 13.05 10.17 -3.76
N LEU A 202 12.97 10.23 -2.43
CA LEU A 202 12.85 11.49 -1.69
C LEU A 202 14.08 12.38 -1.91
N LEU A 203 15.29 11.83 -1.74
CA LEU A 203 16.54 12.55 -1.99
C LEU A 203 16.63 13.04 -3.45
N LYS A 204 16.20 12.21 -4.41
CA LYS A 204 16.16 12.62 -5.82
C LYS A 204 15.20 13.80 -6.02
N ALA A 205 14.04 13.81 -5.38
CA ALA A 205 13.08 14.92 -5.47
C ALA A 205 13.65 16.21 -4.88
N GLU A 206 14.33 16.13 -3.75
CA GLU A 206 15.01 17.26 -3.13
C GLU A 206 16.14 17.81 -4.02
N LEU A 207 16.97 16.94 -4.60
CA LEU A 207 18.01 17.34 -5.56
C LEU A 207 17.43 18.03 -6.81
N ILE A 208 16.24 17.65 -7.25
CA ILE A 208 15.56 18.33 -8.36
C ILE A 208 15.15 19.75 -7.93
N ALA A 209 14.61 19.93 -6.73
CA ALA A 209 14.23 21.24 -6.22
C ALA A 209 15.43 22.17 -6.03
N LEU A 210 16.55 21.62 -5.53
CA LEU A 210 17.84 22.29 -5.44
C LEU A 210 18.31 22.78 -6.80
N LYS A 211 18.33 21.90 -7.81
CA LYS A 211 18.73 22.25 -9.19
C LYS A 211 17.84 23.31 -9.80
N LYS A 212 16.53 23.26 -9.55
CA LYS A 212 15.57 24.23 -10.05
C LYS A 212 15.52 25.53 -9.25
N ARG A 213 16.21 25.59 -8.10
CA ARG A 213 16.15 26.71 -7.14
C ARG A 213 14.71 27.10 -6.81
N GLU A 214 13.89 26.09 -6.52
CA GLU A 214 12.46 26.25 -6.18
C GLU A 214 12.25 26.25 -4.67
N GLY A 215 11.24 26.98 -4.20
CA GLY A 215 10.85 27.04 -2.78
C GLY A 215 11.98 27.52 -1.87
N ILE A 216 12.25 26.76 -0.80
CA ILE A 216 13.28 27.05 0.20
C ILE A 216 14.68 27.25 -0.40
N TRP A 217 15.00 26.54 -1.47
CA TRP A 217 16.32 26.56 -2.10
C TRP A 217 16.58 27.87 -2.85
N LYS A 218 15.52 28.60 -3.22
CA LYS A 218 15.63 29.94 -3.78
C LYS A 218 16.07 30.96 -2.72
N GLU A 219 15.64 30.76 -1.48
CA GLU A 219 15.99 31.64 -0.37
C GLU A 219 17.39 31.35 0.16
N GLU A 220 17.78 30.08 0.29
CA GLU A 220 19.14 29.71 0.69
C GLU A 220 20.19 30.16 -0.33
N SER A 221 19.97 29.95 -1.64
CA SER A 221 20.89 30.46 -2.66
C SER A 221 20.99 31.99 -2.72
N LYS A 222 19.88 32.69 -2.43
CA LYS A 222 19.90 34.16 -2.27
C LYS A 222 20.73 34.55 -1.05
N LYS A 223 20.52 33.90 0.10
CA LYS A 223 21.28 34.16 1.34
C LYS A 223 22.77 33.91 1.12
N GLU A 224 23.15 32.80 0.51
CA GLU A 224 24.54 32.51 0.13
C GLU A 224 25.13 33.58 -0.78
N SER A 225 24.36 34.04 -1.79
CA SER A 225 24.80 35.14 -2.66
C SER A 225 24.96 36.47 -1.93
N TYR A 226 24.07 36.80 -0.98
CA TYR A 226 24.22 37.98 -0.12
C TYR A 226 25.41 37.86 0.82
N LEU A 227 25.66 36.67 1.38
CA LEU A 227 26.80 36.40 2.25
C LEU A 227 28.13 36.51 1.50
N GLU A 228 28.21 35.99 0.27
CA GLU A 228 29.39 36.16 -0.58
C GLU A 228 29.61 37.63 -0.94
N LYS A 229 28.56 38.37 -1.34
CA LYS A 229 28.67 39.83 -1.57
C LYS A 229 29.12 40.59 -0.33
N LEU A 230 28.63 40.23 0.85
CA LEU A 230 29.08 40.81 2.11
C LEU A 230 30.55 40.50 2.34
N LYS A 231 30.97 39.24 2.20
CA LYS A 231 32.36 38.81 2.36
C LYS A 231 33.31 39.51 1.39
N ASP A 232 32.90 39.70 0.15
CA ASP A 232 33.63 40.48 -0.85
C ASP A 232 33.74 41.96 -0.46
N SER A 233 32.63 42.56 0.01
CA SER A 233 32.64 43.93 0.53
C SER A 233 33.57 44.09 1.72
N TRP A 234 33.59 43.13 2.65
CA TRP A 234 34.52 43.13 3.78
C TRP A 234 35.96 43.00 3.31
N ARG A 235 36.27 42.10 2.37
CA ARG A 235 37.63 41.96 1.80
C ARG A 235 38.14 43.26 1.18
N GLU A 236 37.28 44.00 0.49
CA GLU A 236 37.66 45.29 -0.12
C GLU A 236 37.88 46.40 0.94
N ILE A 237 37.10 46.41 2.02
CA ILE A 237 37.32 47.34 3.15
C ILE A 237 38.67 47.07 3.81
N TRP A 238 39.03 45.81 4.05
CA TRP A 238 40.30 45.43 4.68
C TRP A 238 41.52 45.78 3.81
N LYS A 239 41.42 45.65 2.47
CA LYS A 239 42.50 46.09 1.57
C LYS A 239 42.74 47.60 1.60
N LYS A 240 41.70 48.41 1.79
CA LYS A 240 41.81 49.88 1.88
C LYS A 240 42.42 50.37 3.20
N VAL A 241 42.27 49.61 4.28
CA VAL A 241 42.81 49.96 5.62
C VAL A 241 44.27 49.54 5.78
N SER A 242 44.77 48.65 4.92
CA SER A 242 46.15 48.14 4.97
C SER A 242 47.16 48.91 4.10
N TYR A 243 46.79 50.08 3.56
CA TYR A 243 47.64 50.97 2.77
C TYR A 243 47.93 52.27 3.53
#